data_AF-A0AA35WAF4-F1
#
_entry.id   AF-A0AA35WAF4-F1
#
_cell.length_a   1.000
_cell.length_b   1.000
_cell.length_c   1.000
_cell.angle_alpha   90.00
_cell.angle_beta   90.00
_cell.angle_gamma   90.00
#
_symmetry.space_group_name_H-M   'P 1'
#
loop_
_entity.id
_entity.type
_entity.pdbx_description
1 polymer ?
#
loop_
_entity_poly.entity_id
_entity_poly.type
_entity_poly.pdbx_seq_one_letter_code
_entity_poly.pdbx_strand_id
1 'polypeptide(L)'
;MQRLSELISLSMEESEEFLTQLVIRKTIYARIDRPAGVVNFREVKDPNEVLNECSRNLSSLMALVSKTTHLINKEEMIHSIKL
;
A
#
# COMPACT_ATOMS: atom_id res chain seq x y z
N MET A 1 -17.55 -6.51 9.96
CA MET A 1 -18.28 -5.74 8.95
C MET A 1 -18.90 -4.49 9.54
N GLN A 2 -19.22 -4.50 10.83
CA GLN A 2 -19.70 -3.33 11.58
C GLN A 2 -18.93 -2.03 11.27
N ARG A 3 -17.60 -2.01 11.37
CA ARG A 3 -16.80 -0.82 11.05
C ARG A 3 -16.98 -0.29 9.62
N LEU A 4 -17.15 -1.19 8.65
CA LEU A 4 -17.37 -0.81 7.25
C LEU A 4 -18.76 -0.22 7.07
N SER A 5 -19.77 -0.86 7.66
CA SER A 5 -21.17 -0.41 7.64
C SER A 5 -21.33 0.97 8.28
N GLU A 6 -20.62 1.24 9.39
CA GLU A 6 -20.55 2.57 10.00
C GLU A 6 -19.93 3.62 9.06
N LEU A 7 -18.84 3.29 8.37
CA LEU A 7 -18.15 4.22 7.47
C LEU A 7 -18.97 4.59 6.23
N ILE A 8 -19.79 3.67 5.74
CA ILE A 8 -20.62 3.85 4.54
C ILE A 8 -22.06 4.27 4.92
N SER A 9 -22.39 4.28 6.22
CA SER A 9 -23.71 4.63 6.76
C SER A 9 -24.85 3.77 6.19
N LEU A 10 -24.57 2.49 5.95
CA LEU A 10 -25.52 1.49 5.47
C LEU A 10 -25.69 0.38 6.52
N SER A 11 -26.77 -0.38 6.47
CA SER A 11 -26.89 -1.60 7.28
C SER A 11 -25.82 -2.64 6.90
N MET A 12 -25.62 -3.66 7.73
CA MET A 12 -24.65 -4.72 7.41
C MET A 12 -25.05 -5.50 6.15
N GLU A 13 -26.33 -5.79 5.96
CA GLU A 13 -26.79 -6.48 4.74
C GLU A 13 -26.61 -5.61 3.50
N GLU A 14 -27.01 -4.34 3.54
CA GLU A 14 -26.88 -3.43 2.39
C GLU A 14 -25.41 -3.15 2.05
N SER A 15 -24.56 -3.00 3.06
CA SER A 15 -23.11 -2.80 2.87
C SER A 15 -22.50 -3.98 2.12
N GLU A 16 -22.92 -5.19 2.44
CA GLU A 16 -22.43 -6.39 1.79
C GLU A 16 -22.92 -6.52 0.35
N GLU A 17 -24.21 -6.28 0.11
CA GLU A 17 -24.76 -6.30 -1.25
C GLU A 17 -24.06 -5.27 -2.14
N PHE A 18 -23.90 -4.06 -1.63
CA PHE A 18 -23.19 -2.98 -2.32
C PHE A 18 -21.75 -3.37 -2.65
N LEU A 19 -21.03 -3.93 -1.69
CA LEU A 19 -19.64 -4.38 -1.89
C LEU A 19 -19.55 -5.52 -2.91
N THR A 20 -20.52 -6.45 -2.90
CA THR A 20 -20.62 -7.54 -3.87
C THR A 20 -20.83 -7.00 -5.28
N GLN A 21 -21.71 -6.02 -5.45
CA GLN A 21 -21.91 -5.37 -6.77
C GLN A 21 -20.64 -4.69 -7.28
N LEU A 22 -19.86 -4.04 -6.41
CA LEU A 22 -18.59 -3.41 -6.81
C LEU A 22 -17.52 -4.44 -7.21
N VAL A 23 -17.48 -5.59 -6.54
CA VAL A 23 -16.57 -6.70 -6.89
C VAL A 23 -16.96 -7.34 -8.23
N ILE A 24 -18.26 -7.58 -8.46
CA ILE A 24 -18.76 -8.13 -9.74
C ILE A 24 -18.45 -7.18 -10.92
N ARG A 25 -18.61 -5.87 -10.70
CA ARG A 25 -18.26 -4.84 -11.69
C ARG A 25 -16.75 -4.65 -11.88
N LYS A 26 -15.91 -5.38 -11.12
CA LYS A 26 -14.45 -5.26 -11.10
C LYS A 26 -13.95 -3.83 -10.78
N THR A 27 -14.76 -3.04 -10.09
CA THR A 27 -14.37 -1.69 -9.66
C THR A 27 -13.37 -1.76 -8.51
N ILE A 28 -13.52 -2.74 -7.63
CA ILE A 28 -12.61 -3.02 -6.51
C ILE A 28 -12.37 -4.52 -6.40
N TYR A 29 -11.24 -4.89 -5.77
CA TYR A 29 -11.05 -6.22 -5.24
C TYR A 29 -11.45 -6.25 -3.76
N ALA A 30 -12.27 -7.22 -3.38
CA ALA A 30 -12.53 -7.50 -1.98
C ALA A 30 -12.96 -8.96 -1.78
N ARG A 31 -12.59 -9.53 -0.63
CA ARG A 31 -13.07 -10.82 -0.14
C ARG A 31 -13.72 -10.66 1.22
N ILE A 32 -14.91 -11.22 1.40
CA ILE A 32 -15.70 -11.12 2.62
C ILE A 32 -15.61 -12.44 3.37
N ASP A 33 -15.12 -12.39 4.62
CA ASP A 33 -15.24 -13.45 5.60
C ASP A 33 -16.44 -13.14 6.49
N ARG A 34 -17.61 -13.69 6.14
CA ARG A 34 -18.87 -13.46 6.86
C ARG A 34 -18.81 -13.95 8.32
N PRO A 35 -18.38 -15.19 8.63
CA PRO A 35 -18.31 -15.67 10.01
C PRO A 35 -17.37 -14.86 10.90
N ALA A 36 -16.20 -14.46 10.38
CA ALA A 36 -15.28 -13.61 11.14
C ALA A 36 -15.69 -12.12 11.12
N GLY A 37 -16.60 -11.74 10.22
CA GLY A 37 -16.98 -10.36 9.99
C GLY A 37 -15.82 -9.50 9.47
N VAL A 38 -14.91 -10.03 8.65
CA VAL A 38 -13.74 -9.29 8.14
C VAL A 38 -13.84 -9.13 6.62
N VAL A 39 -13.45 -7.96 6.12
CA VAL A 39 -13.36 -7.70 4.68
C VAL A 39 -11.91 -7.43 4.31
N ASN A 40 -11.38 -8.25 3.40
CA ASN A 40 -10.01 -8.12 2.88
C ASN A 40 -10.04 -7.46 1.51
N PHE A 41 -9.51 -6.25 1.42
CA PHE A 41 -9.36 -5.50 0.15
C PHE A 41 -8.03 -5.77 -0.57
N ARG A 42 -7.14 -6.53 0.06
CA ARG A 42 -5.85 -6.90 -0.52
C ARG A 42 -6.00 -8.17 -1.33
N GLU A 43 -5.50 -8.11 -2.55
CA GLU A 43 -5.29 -9.30 -3.36
C GLU A 43 -4.25 -10.22 -2.70
N VAL A 44 -4.48 -11.53 -2.83
CA VAL A 44 -3.51 -12.52 -2.40
C VAL A 44 -2.32 -12.42 -3.34
N LYS A 45 -1.21 -11.89 -2.84
CA LYS A 45 0.04 -11.79 -3.59
C LYS A 45 0.72 -13.15 -3.66
N ASP A 46 1.31 -13.45 -4.81
CA ASP A 46 2.19 -14.60 -4.95
C ASP A 46 3.49 -14.38 -4.13
N PRO A 47 4.11 -15.42 -3.55
CA PRO A 47 5.38 -15.27 -2.85
C PRO A 47 6.47 -14.57 -3.68
N ASN A 48 6.51 -14.79 -5.00
CA ASN A 48 7.44 -14.10 -5.88
C ASN A 48 7.14 -12.60 -6.00
N GLU A 49 5.87 -12.20 -6.00
CA GLU A 49 5.50 -10.79 -6.03
C GLU A 49 5.95 -10.07 -4.76
N VAL A 50 5.80 -10.72 -3.60
CA VAL A 50 6.27 -10.17 -2.32
C VAL A 50 7.80 -10.01 -2.33
N LEU A 51 8.53 -11.00 -2.84
CA LEU A 51 10.00 -10.93 -2.97
C LEU A 51 10.44 -9.85 -3.95
N ASN A 52 9.72 -9.70 -5.07
CA ASN A 52 9.99 -8.66 -6.07
C ASN A 52 9.73 -7.26 -5.51
N GLU A 53 8.64 -7.05 -4.78
CA GLU A 53 8.34 -5.80 -4.09
C GLU A 53 9.42 -5.45 -3.06
N CYS A 54 9.83 -6.42 -2.25
CA CYS A 54 10.93 -6.25 -1.29
C CYS A 54 12.25 -5.87 -1.98
N SER A 55 12.60 -6.54 -3.08
CA SER A 55 13.81 -6.24 -3.86
C SER A 55 13.79 -4.85 -4.47
N ARG A 56 12.63 -4.40 -4.96
CA ARG A 56 12.43 -3.02 -5.45
C ARG A 56 12.58 -2.00 -4.33
N ASN A 57 12.02 -2.28 -3.16
CA ASN A 57 12.14 -1.40 -1.99
C ASN A 57 13.61 -1.26 -1.56
N LEU A 58 14.37 -2.36 -1.55
CA LEU A 58 15.79 -2.34 -1.23
C LEU A 58 16.60 -1.52 -2.27
N SER A 59 16.29 -1.69 -3.55
CA SER A 59 16.94 -0.95 -4.64
C SER A 59 16.69 0.56 -4.52
N SER A 60 15.43 0.95 -4.26
CA SER A 60 15.05 2.36 -4.04
C SER A 60 15.73 2.95 -2.80
N LEU A 61 15.86 2.17 -1.72
CA LEU A 61 16.56 2.60 -0.52
C LEU A 61 18.04 2.88 -0.80
N MET A 62 18.72 1.96 -1.49
CA MET A 62 20.14 2.14 -1.84
C MET A 62 20.36 3.33 -2.77
N ALA A 63 19.46 3.53 -3.75
CA ALA A 63 19.51 4.70 -4.62
C ALA A 63 19.36 6.02 -3.82
N LEU A 64 18.45 6.05 -2.85
CA LEU A 64 18.25 7.21 -1.99
C LEU A 64 19.50 7.49 -1.13
N VAL A 65 20.07 6.47 -0.49
CA VAL A 65 21.28 6.61 0.33
C VAL A 65 22.46 7.13 -0.50
N SER A 66 22.67 6.57 -1.69
CA SER A 66 23.72 7.01 -2.62
C SER A 66 23.53 8.48 -3.03
N LYS A 67 22.30 8.86 -3.40
CA LYS A 67 21.97 10.25 -3.75
C LYS A 67 22.23 11.19 -2.59
N THR A 68 21.78 10.85 -1.38
CA THR A 68 21.99 11.67 -0.18
C THR A 68 23.48 11.84 0.11
N THR A 69 24.26 10.76 0.02
CA THR A 69 25.71 10.80 0.23
C THR A 69 26.40 11.71 -0.78
N HIS A 70 26.03 11.60 -2.06
CA HIS A 70 26.56 12.47 -3.10
C HIS A 70 26.22 13.95 -2.86
N LEU A 71 25.00 14.26 -2.41
CA LEU A 71 24.59 15.63 -2.09
C LEU A 71 25.36 16.20 -0.90
N ILE A 72 25.56 15.42 0.16
CA ILE A 72 26.35 15.83 1.33
C ILE A 72 27.78 16.18 0.90
N ASN A 73 28.45 15.30 0.15
CA ASN A 73 29.82 15.54 -0.32
C ASN A 73 29.91 16.79 -1.21
N LYS A 74 28.89 17.04 -2.04
CA LYS A 74 28.82 18.25 -2.86
C LYS A 74 28.70 19.51 -2.00
N GLU A 75 27.87 19.49 -0.97
CA GLU A 75 27.73 20.61 -0.04
C GLU A 75 29.01 20.88 0.74
N GLU A 76 29.66 19.82 1.25
CA GLU A 76 30.94 19.93 1.95
C GLU A 76 32.01 20.60 1.06
N MET A 77 32.14 20.19 -0.21
CA MET A 77 33.07 20.82 -1.15
C MET A 77 32.77 22.31 -1.38
N ILE A 78 31.50 22.68 -1.55
CA ILE A 78 31.12 24.10 -1.76
C ILE A 78 31.44 24.93 -0.51
N HIS A 79 31.24 24.36 0.68
CA HIS A 79 31.50 25.05 1.93
C HIS A 79 33.00 25.18 2.21
N SER A 80 33.80 24.14 1.91
CA SER A 80 35.25 24.16 2.08
C SER A 80 35.97 25.13 1.14
N ILE A 81 35.40 25.44 -0.03
CA ILE A 81 35.95 26.41 -1.00
C ILE A 81 35.64 27.87 -0.60
N LYS A 82 34.67 28.11 0.29
CA LYS A 82 34.29 29.46 0.73
C LYS A 82 35.11 30.00 1.91
N LEU A 83 36.07 29.24 2.42
CA LEU A 83 37.13 29.67 3.35
C LEU A 83 38.41 29.98 2.57
#